data_AF-A0A101M829-F1
#
_entry.id   AF-A0A101M829-F1
#
_cell.length_a   1.000
_cell.length_b   1.000
_cell.length_c   1.000
_cell.angle_alpha   90.00
_cell.angle_beta   90.00
_cell.angle_gamma   90.00
#
_symmetry.space_group_name_H-M   'P 1'
#
loop_
_entity.id
_entity.type
_entity.pdbx_description
1 polymer ?
#
loop_
_entity_poly.entity_id
_entity_poly.type
_entity_poly.pdbx_seq_one_letter_code
_entity_poly.pdbx_strand_id
1 'polypeptide(L)'
;MVDEDDPSSLKPLVDGGTEGFKGQARVILPSISSCIECQLDMHAPRAAVPLCTIATIPRQPQHCIEWAHQIAWQEKRKDDTFDGDDLEHISWIYNAAYERAQHFNIHGVTFQMTQGVVKNIIPAIASTNAVIAASTTSEVLKIATGCNPFLTNYMMYAGEEGVYTYTFEAEKKPDCPVCGELARKLNVDPNMTLGEFIDSLGERAEAQLKKPSMRTEEKTLYQRFPPQLEEMTRPHLVKKLADLIEDGEEVAVSDPAYTTTFRFRLHFK
;
A
#
# COMPACT_ATOMS: atom_id res chain seq x y z
N MET A 1 11.26 -18.17 -0.34
CA MET A 1 12.10 -17.43 0.63
C MET A 1 13.54 -17.86 0.40
N VAL A 2 14.53 -17.17 0.96
CA VAL A 2 15.94 -17.61 0.87
C VAL A 2 16.04 -18.99 1.51
N ASP A 3 16.62 -19.93 0.78
CA ASP A 3 16.97 -21.26 1.25
C ASP A 3 18.37 -21.18 1.85
N GLU A 4 18.52 -21.54 3.12
CA GLU A 4 19.81 -21.52 3.82
C GLU A 4 20.76 -22.60 3.29
N ASP A 5 20.21 -23.68 2.73
CA ASP A 5 20.97 -24.80 2.15
C ASP A 5 21.40 -24.52 0.69
N ASP A 6 20.77 -23.55 0.02
CA ASP A 6 21.10 -23.11 -1.33
C ASP A 6 21.42 -21.61 -1.39
N PRO A 7 22.71 -21.22 -1.34
CA PRO A 7 23.13 -19.82 -1.48
C PRO A 7 22.68 -19.17 -2.79
N SER A 8 22.39 -19.95 -3.84
CA SER A 8 21.92 -19.42 -5.12
C SER A 8 20.47 -18.94 -5.06
N SER A 9 19.71 -19.35 -4.04
CA SER A 9 18.35 -18.88 -3.75
C SER A 9 18.31 -17.41 -3.33
N LEU A 10 19.42 -16.86 -2.83
CA LEU A 10 19.53 -15.46 -2.45
C LEU A 10 19.59 -14.59 -3.71
N LYS A 11 18.51 -13.85 -3.96
CA LYS A 11 18.41 -12.88 -5.05
C LYS A 11 18.39 -11.47 -4.46
N PRO A 12 19.49 -10.69 -4.55
CA PRO A 12 19.49 -9.29 -4.12
C PRO A 12 18.47 -8.49 -4.93
N LEU A 13 17.75 -7.62 -4.26
CA LEU A 13 16.82 -6.68 -4.87
C LEU A 13 17.35 -5.26 -4.71
N VAL A 14 17.48 -4.54 -5.82
CA VAL A 14 17.76 -3.10 -5.80
C VAL A 14 16.48 -2.40 -6.24
N ASP A 15 15.93 -1.57 -5.35
CA ASP A 15 14.69 -0.82 -5.58
C ASP A 15 14.98 0.68 -5.63
N GLY A 16 14.25 1.39 -6.47
CA GLY A 16 14.38 2.83 -6.65
C GLY A 16 13.02 3.48 -6.81
N GLY A 17 12.80 4.60 -6.13
CA GLY A 17 11.56 5.37 -6.18
C GLY A 17 11.81 6.85 -6.37
N THR A 18 10.88 7.54 -7.02
CA THR A 18 10.98 8.97 -7.33
C THR A 18 9.62 9.65 -7.24
N GLU A 19 9.58 10.84 -6.67
CA GLU A 19 8.41 11.73 -6.64
C GLU A 19 8.88 13.18 -6.68
N GLY A 20 8.59 13.88 -7.78
CA GLY A 20 9.05 15.26 -8.00
C GLY A 20 10.58 15.38 -7.91
N PHE A 21 11.05 16.15 -6.93
CA PHE A 21 12.48 16.36 -6.65
C PHE A 21 13.02 15.44 -5.54
N LYS A 22 12.22 14.49 -5.06
CA LYS A 22 12.60 13.52 -4.04
C LYS A 22 12.76 12.13 -4.66
N GLY A 23 13.62 11.32 -4.07
CA GLY A 23 13.74 9.93 -4.46
C GLY A 23 14.51 9.11 -3.45
N GLN A 24 14.58 7.82 -3.70
CA GLN A 24 15.28 6.88 -2.86
C GLN A 24 15.85 5.74 -3.69
N ALA A 25 16.96 5.19 -3.23
CA ALA A 25 17.51 3.93 -3.69
C ALA A 25 17.72 3.02 -2.48
N ARG A 26 17.43 1.73 -2.63
CA ARG A 26 17.62 0.75 -1.57
C ARG A 26 18.17 -0.56 -2.08
N VAL A 27 18.97 -1.21 -1.25
CA VAL A 27 19.52 -2.55 -1.49
C VAL A 27 18.93 -3.49 -0.44
N ILE A 28 18.25 -4.52 -0.91
CA ILE A 28 17.57 -5.51 -0.08
C ILE A 28 18.23 -6.86 -0.35
N LEU A 29 18.79 -7.43 0.72
CA LEU A 29 19.19 -8.83 0.79
C LEU A 29 18.07 -9.58 1.53
N PRO A 30 17.24 -10.37 0.82
CA PRO A 30 16.10 -11.03 1.44
C PRO A 30 16.53 -11.85 2.67
N SER A 31 15.72 -11.79 3.73
CA SER A 31 16.00 -12.41 5.05
C SER A 31 17.24 -11.90 5.80
N ILE A 32 18.10 -11.08 5.21
CA ILE A 32 19.31 -10.54 5.86
C ILE A 32 19.13 -9.08 6.24
N SER A 33 18.78 -8.23 5.28
CA SER A 33 18.52 -6.81 5.51
C SER A 33 17.03 -6.52 5.66
N SER A 34 16.70 -5.30 6.11
CA SER A 34 15.33 -4.77 6.09
C SER A 34 14.71 -4.88 4.69
N CYS A 35 13.56 -5.54 4.58
CA CYS A 35 12.82 -5.69 3.31
C CYS A 35 11.84 -4.52 3.11
N ILE A 36 11.10 -4.53 1.99
CA ILE A 36 10.07 -3.50 1.72
C ILE A 36 9.05 -3.42 2.85
N GLU A 37 8.61 -4.57 3.37
CA GLU A 37 7.59 -4.63 4.42
C GLU A 37 8.09 -4.10 5.78
N CYS A 38 9.40 -4.25 6.06
CA CYS A 38 10.00 -3.65 7.24
C CYS A 38 9.90 -2.11 7.24
N GLN A 39 9.80 -1.51 6.05
CA GLN A 39 9.81 -0.06 5.83
C GLN A 39 8.44 0.48 5.39
N LEU A 40 7.38 -0.35 5.43
CA LEU A 40 6.05 0.04 4.94
C LEU A 40 5.49 1.28 5.65
N ASP A 41 5.87 1.48 6.91
CA ASP A 41 5.55 2.65 7.74
C ASP A 41 6.26 3.93 7.32
N MET A 42 7.39 3.84 6.61
CA MET A 42 8.08 5.01 6.04
C MET A 42 7.38 5.54 4.79
N HIS A 43 6.53 4.74 4.16
CA HIS A 43 5.74 5.18 3.02
C HIS A 43 4.58 6.04 3.52
N ALA A 44 4.51 7.28 3.05
CA ALA A 44 3.43 8.19 3.41
C ALA A 44 2.07 7.56 3.02
N PRO A 45 1.13 7.39 3.96
CA PRO A 45 -0.20 6.93 3.62
C PRO A 45 -0.85 7.94 2.69
N ARG A 46 -1.57 7.45 1.67
CA ARG A 46 -2.33 8.35 0.80
C ARG A 46 -3.39 9.05 1.65
N ALA A 47 -3.45 10.37 1.55
CA ALA A 47 -4.49 11.15 2.21
C ALA A 47 -5.85 10.81 1.58
N ALA A 48 -6.59 9.87 2.18
CA ALA A 48 -7.95 9.57 1.77
C ALA A 48 -8.87 10.70 2.23
N VAL A 49 -9.59 11.32 1.30
CA VAL A 49 -10.62 12.30 1.63
C VAL A 49 -11.86 11.54 2.12
N PRO A 50 -12.40 11.82 3.33
CA PRO A 50 -13.55 11.09 3.84
C PRO A 50 -14.76 11.22 2.91
N LEU A 51 -15.49 10.11 2.70
CA LEU A 51 -16.64 10.07 1.79
C LEU A 51 -17.72 11.12 2.14
N CYS A 52 -17.96 11.37 3.43
CA CYS A 52 -18.90 12.40 3.89
C CYS A 52 -18.49 13.83 3.47
N THR A 53 -17.18 14.09 3.36
CA THR A 53 -16.63 15.37 2.91
C THR A 53 -16.81 15.52 1.41
N ILE A 54 -16.56 14.45 0.65
CA ILE A 54 -16.75 14.42 -0.81
C ILE A 54 -18.23 14.56 -1.15
N ALA A 55 -19.12 13.86 -0.45
CA ALA A 55 -20.55 13.82 -0.73
C ALA A 55 -21.29 15.11 -0.31
N THR A 56 -21.03 15.62 0.89
CA THR A 56 -21.91 16.62 1.51
C THR A 56 -21.28 18.00 1.67
N ILE A 57 -20.01 18.09 2.09
CA ILE A 57 -19.38 19.38 2.47
C ILE A 57 -17.99 19.50 1.84
N PRO A 58 -17.89 19.74 0.52
CA PRO A 58 -16.60 19.98 -0.12
C PRO A 58 -16.00 21.30 0.40
N ARG A 59 -14.67 21.35 0.51
CA ARG A 59 -13.91 22.50 1.03
C ARG A 59 -12.76 22.93 0.11
N GLN A 60 -12.32 22.02 -0.75
CA GLN A 60 -11.22 22.20 -1.67
C GLN A 60 -11.65 21.78 -3.07
N PRO A 61 -11.07 22.35 -4.14
CA PRO A 61 -11.41 21.98 -5.52
C PRO A 61 -11.20 20.48 -5.81
N GLN A 62 -10.22 19.84 -5.16
CA GLN A 62 -10.01 18.38 -5.22
C GLN A 62 -11.26 17.60 -4.79
N HIS A 63 -11.99 18.05 -3.77
CA HIS A 63 -13.18 17.36 -3.27
C HIS A 63 -14.32 17.39 -4.29
N CYS A 64 -14.44 18.48 -5.06
CA CYS A 64 -15.43 18.61 -6.14
C CYS A 64 -15.10 17.66 -7.31
N ILE A 65 -13.82 17.51 -7.63
CA ILE A 65 -13.34 16.60 -8.67
C ILE A 65 -13.55 15.13 -8.24
N GLU A 66 -13.18 14.78 -7.01
CA GLU A 66 -13.40 13.42 -6.49
C GLU A 66 -14.89 13.08 -6.41
N TRP A 67 -15.74 14.05 -6.09
CA TRP A 67 -17.19 13.83 -6.15
C TRP A 67 -17.65 13.52 -7.57
N ALA A 68 -17.18 14.28 -8.55
CA ALA A 68 -17.57 14.09 -9.94
C ALA A 68 -17.12 12.70 -10.44
N HIS A 69 -15.92 12.27 -10.04
CA HIS A 69 -15.33 10.99 -10.43
C HIS A 69 -15.95 9.78 -9.72
N GLN A 70 -16.08 9.82 -8.39
CA GLN A 70 -16.52 8.66 -7.61
C GLN A 70 -18.03 8.54 -7.48
N ILE A 71 -18.76 9.66 -7.46
CA ILE A 71 -20.20 9.69 -7.18
C ILE A 71 -20.99 10.07 -8.42
N ALA A 72 -20.74 11.26 -8.98
CA ALA A 72 -21.57 11.77 -10.08
C ALA A 72 -21.46 10.92 -11.35
N TRP A 73 -20.26 10.42 -11.67
CA TRP A 73 -20.05 9.52 -12.80
C TRP A 73 -20.89 8.26 -12.65
N GLN A 74 -20.84 7.61 -11.49
CA GLN A 74 -21.61 6.40 -11.22
C GLN A 74 -23.12 6.66 -11.19
N GLU A 75 -23.58 7.85 -10.83
CA GLU A 75 -25.01 8.18 -10.84
C GLU A 75 -25.54 8.47 -12.25
N LYS A 76 -24.77 9.20 -13.06
CA LYS A 76 -25.21 9.75 -14.35
C LYS A 76 -24.75 8.96 -15.58
N ARG A 77 -23.65 8.20 -15.47
CA ARG A 77 -23.05 7.37 -16.53
C ARG A 77 -22.83 5.92 -16.02
N LYS A 78 -23.90 5.29 -15.54
CA LYS A 78 -23.88 3.92 -14.95
C LYS A 78 -23.34 2.84 -15.89
N ASP A 79 -23.65 2.97 -17.18
CA ASP A 79 -23.33 1.96 -18.19
C ASP A 79 -21.97 2.19 -18.84
N ASP A 80 -21.23 3.22 -18.44
CA ASP A 80 -19.98 3.65 -19.06
C ASP A 80 -18.81 3.54 -18.07
N THR A 81 -17.78 2.80 -18.48
CA THR A 81 -16.57 2.62 -17.69
C THR A 81 -15.69 3.87 -17.83
N PHE A 82 -15.43 4.54 -16.71
CA PHE A 82 -14.57 5.70 -16.70
C PHE A 82 -13.16 5.37 -17.25
N ASP A 83 -12.69 6.20 -18.17
CA ASP A 83 -11.34 6.13 -18.75
C ASP A 83 -10.65 7.47 -18.48
N GLY A 84 -9.52 7.42 -17.76
CA GLY A 84 -8.74 8.60 -17.45
C GLY A 84 -8.04 9.19 -18.67
N ASP A 85 -7.76 8.39 -19.70
CA ASP A 85 -7.06 8.83 -20.90
C ASP A 85 -7.98 9.41 -21.98
N ASP A 86 -9.30 9.22 -21.85
CA ASP A 86 -10.30 9.83 -22.74
C ASP A 86 -10.56 11.30 -22.37
N LEU A 87 -10.35 12.19 -23.35
CA LEU A 87 -10.59 13.63 -23.21
C LEU A 87 -12.08 13.96 -22.97
N GLU A 88 -13.01 13.19 -23.53
CA GLU A 88 -14.45 13.38 -23.29
C GLU A 88 -14.78 13.09 -21.83
N HIS A 89 -14.27 11.98 -21.30
CA HIS A 89 -14.49 11.56 -19.92
C HIS A 89 -13.94 12.60 -18.94
N ILE A 90 -12.70 13.03 -19.13
CA ILE A 90 -12.07 14.06 -18.31
C ILE A 90 -12.81 15.40 -18.42
N SER A 91 -13.26 15.78 -19.62
CA SER A 91 -14.04 17.01 -19.83
C SER A 91 -15.37 16.98 -19.09
N TRP A 92 -16.04 15.83 -19.08
CA TRP A 92 -17.27 15.63 -18.33
C TRP A 92 -17.03 15.79 -16.82
N ILE A 93 -15.98 15.17 -16.29
CA ILE A 93 -15.61 15.30 -14.88
C ILE A 93 -15.30 16.75 -14.52
N TYR A 94 -14.52 17.45 -15.36
CA TYR A 94 -14.19 18.85 -15.16
C TYR A 94 -15.44 19.72 -15.09
N ASN A 95 -16.38 19.57 -16.02
CA ASN A 95 -17.61 20.35 -16.05
C ASN A 95 -18.48 20.08 -14.81
N ALA A 96 -18.69 18.81 -14.45
CA ALA A 96 -19.46 18.44 -13.26
C ALA A 96 -18.82 18.94 -11.96
N ALA A 97 -17.49 18.87 -11.86
CA ALA A 97 -16.74 19.40 -10.72
C ALA A 97 -16.81 20.94 -10.65
N TYR A 98 -16.75 21.62 -11.79
CA TYR A 98 -16.82 23.07 -11.88
C TYR A 98 -18.19 23.61 -11.44
N GLU A 99 -19.28 23.01 -11.92
CA GLU A 99 -20.65 23.36 -11.49
C GLU A 99 -20.80 23.17 -9.97
N ARG A 100 -20.36 22.03 -9.44
CA ARG A 100 -20.38 21.77 -8.00
C ARG A 100 -19.54 22.78 -7.23
N ALA A 101 -18.34 23.12 -7.71
CA ALA A 101 -17.49 24.10 -7.06
C ALA A 101 -18.17 25.48 -6.98
N GLN A 102 -18.89 25.89 -8.04
CA GLN A 102 -19.68 27.13 -8.02
C GLN A 102 -20.79 27.10 -6.96
N HIS A 103 -21.51 25.98 -6.81
CA HIS A 103 -22.55 25.84 -5.78
C HIS A 103 -22.02 26.03 -4.35
N PHE A 104 -20.78 25.61 -4.10
CA PHE A 104 -20.14 25.72 -2.78
C PHE A 104 -19.20 26.94 -2.65
N ASN A 105 -19.18 27.85 -3.63
CA ASN A 105 -18.26 29.00 -3.71
C ASN A 105 -16.78 28.60 -3.56
N ILE A 106 -16.39 27.47 -4.17
CA ILE A 106 -15.02 26.97 -4.21
C ILE A 106 -14.40 27.40 -5.55
N HIS A 107 -13.24 28.02 -5.49
CA HIS A 107 -12.49 28.45 -6.66
C HIS A 107 -11.29 27.53 -6.92
N GLY A 108 -10.74 27.58 -8.13
CA GLY A 108 -9.49 26.90 -8.48
C GLY A 108 -9.64 25.52 -9.14
N VAL A 109 -10.86 25.08 -9.49
CA VAL A 109 -11.03 23.90 -10.35
C VAL A 109 -10.50 24.22 -11.75
N THR A 110 -9.50 23.48 -12.23
CA THR A 110 -8.93 23.61 -13.57
C THR A 110 -8.87 22.26 -14.26
N PHE A 111 -8.83 22.23 -15.59
CA PHE A 111 -8.75 20.99 -16.35
C PHE A 111 -7.49 20.17 -16.01
N GLN A 112 -6.34 20.84 -15.87
CA GLN A 112 -5.08 20.20 -15.45
C GLN A 112 -5.20 19.58 -14.05
N MET A 113 -5.87 20.28 -13.13
CA MET A 113 -6.13 19.75 -11.78
C MET A 113 -7.06 18.55 -11.81
N THR A 114 -8.10 18.58 -12.66
CA THR A 114 -8.98 17.42 -12.88
C THR A 114 -8.20 16.20 -13.35
N GLN A 115 -7.33 16.36 -14.34
CA GLN A 115 -6.44 15.27 -14.79
C GLN A 115 -5.53 14.78 -13.67
N GLY A 116 -4.94 15.70 -12.89
CA GLY A 116 -4.06 15.39 -11.77
C GLY A 116 -4.73 14.52 -10.71
N VAL A 117 -5.92 14.92 -10.27
CA VAL A 117 -6.70 14.22 -9.24
C VAL A 117 -7.18 12.86 -9.75
N VAL A 118 -7.82 12.82 -10.92
CA VAL A 118 -8.45 11.61 -11.45
C VAL A 118 -7.41 10.52 -11.76
N LYS A 119 -6.28 10.90 -12.37
CA LYS A 119 -5.22 9.94 -12.70
C LYS A 119 -4.26 9.68 -11.54
N ASN A 120 -4.44 10.34 -10.39
CA ASN A 120 -3.47 10.32 -9.29
C ASN A 120 -2.03 10.61 -9.78
N ILE A 121 -1.85 11.66 -10.58
CA ILE A 121 -0.56 11.96 -11.24
C ILE A 121 0.51 12.25 -10.19
N ILE A 122 1.55 11.42 -10.17
CA ILE A 122 2.77 11.69 -9.40
C ILE A 122 3.70 12.54 -10.27
N PRO A 123 4.15 13.72 -9.81
CA PRO A 123 5.10 14.54 -10.57
C PRO A 123 6.38 13.76 -10.86
N ALA A 124 6.83 13.78 -12.12
CA ALA A 124 8.04 13.08 -12.57
C ALA A 124 9.02 14.07 -13.21
N ILE A 125 10.28 14.06 -12.75
CA ILE A 125 11.34 14.94 -13.23
C ILE A 125 12.50 14.09 -13.75
N ALA A 126 12.94 14.35 -14.98
CA ALA A 126 13.98 13.57 -15.63
C ALA A 126 15.31 13.54 -14.85
N SER A 127 15.69 14.65 -14.20
CA SER A 127 16.91 14.72 -13.38
C SER A 127 16.83 13.81 -12.15
N THR A 128 15.71 13.80 -11.43
CA THR A 128 15.50 12.91 -10.28
C THR A 128 15.57 11.44 -10.70
N ASN A 129 14.93 11.08 -11.82
CA ASN A 129 15.01 9.72 -12.36
C ASN A 129 16.44 9.32 -12.73
N ALA A 130 17.21 10.24 -13.32
CA ALA A 130 18.61 9.99 -13.64
C ALA A 130 19.47 9.76 -12.38
N VAL A 131 19.28 10.56 -11.33
CA VAL A 131 20.02 10.40 -10.05
C VAL A 131 19.71 9.06 -9.39
N ILE A 132 18.43 8.68 -9.30
CA ILE A 132 18.03 7.41 -8.67
C ILE A 132 18.45 6.22 -9.53
N ALA A 133 18.27 6.27 -10.86
CA ALA A 133 18.70 5.20 -11.75
C ALA A 133 20.23 5.00 -11.73
N ALA A 134 21.00 6.09 -11.66
CA ALA A 134 22.46 6.00 -11.51
C ALA A 134 22.85 5.35 -10.18
N SER A 135 22.14 5.70 -9.11
CA SER A 135 22.38 5.14 -7.78
C SER A 135 22.07 3.64 -7.74
N THR A 136 20.90 3.22 -8.22
CA THR A 136 20.52 1.79 -8.27
C THR A 136 21.44 0.98 -9.18
N THR A 137 21.78 1.49 -10.37
CA THR A 137 22.69 0.81 -11.30
C THR A 137 24.09 0.65 -10.71
N SER A 138 24.57 1.64 -9.95
CA SER A 138 25.85 1.55 -9.24
C SER A 138 25.85 0.42 -8.21
N GLU A 139 24.75 0.24 -7.46
CA GLU A 139 24.62 -0.85 -6.50
C GLU A 139 24.54 -2.23 -7.18
N VAL A 140 23.82 -2.34 -8.30
CA VAL A 140 23.80 -3.57 -9.11
C VAL A 140 25.21 -3.93 -9.60
N LEU A 141 25.99 -2.95 -10.06
CA LEU A 141 27.37 -3.19 -10.50
C LEU A 141 28.24 -3.70 -9.35
N LYS A 142 28.15 -3.07 -8.17
CA LYS A 142 28.89 -3.49 -6.98
C LYS A 142 28.54 -4.91 -6.55
N ILE A 143 27.25 -5.25 -6.51
CA ILE A 143 26.76 -6.60 -6.17
C ILE A 143 27.26 -7.64 -7.20
N ALA A 144 27.17 -7.33 -8.50
CA ALA A 144 27.52 -8.27 -9.56
C ALA A 144 29.03 -8.53 -9.69
N THR A 145 29.86 -7.54 -9.37
CA THR A 145 31.33 -7.60 -9.62
C THR A 145 32.17 -7.69 -8.35
N GLY A 146 31.61 -7.38 -7.18
CA GLY A 146 32.37 -7.28 -5.94
C GLY A 146 33.41 -6.15 -5.95
N CYS A 147 33.28 -5.15 -6.84
CA CYS A 147 34.30 -4.11 -7.00
C CYS A 147 34.36 -3.10 -5.84
N ASN A 148 33.31 -3.00 -5.03
CA ASN A 148 33.21 -2.10 -3.86
C ASN A 148 32.09 -2.59 -2.92
N PRO A 149 32.05 -2.23 -1.62
CA PRO A 149 30.89 -2.46 -0.79
C PRO A 149 29.66 -1.73 -1.34
N PHE A 150 28.53 -2.44 -1.33
CA PHE A 150 27.22 -1.91 -1.70
C PHE A 150 26.58 -1.13 -0.54
N LEU A 151 25.57 -0.33 -0.86
CA LEU A 151 24.79 0.49 0.05
C LEU A 151 24.20 -0.37 1.19
N THR A 152 24.39 0.09 2.44
CA THR A 152 23.76 -0.48 3.62
C THR A 152 22.29 -0.06 3.69
N ASN A 153 21.46 -0.80 2.95
CA ASN A 153 20.01 -0.71 2.89
C ASN A 153 19.40 0.53 2.22
N TYR A 154 19.57 1.76 2.72
CA TYR A 154 18.75 2.91 2.26
C TYR A 154 19.55 4.18 1.96
N MET A 155 19.19 4.83 0.85
CA MET A 155 19.63 6.17 0.47
C MET A 155 18.43 7.02 0.07
N MET A 156 18.32 8.21 0.65
CA MET A 156 17.36 9.24 0.32
C MET A 156 18.03 10.36 -0.46
N TYR A 157 17.33 10.90 -1.45
CA TYR A 157 17.70 12.08 -2.23
C TYR A 157 16.61 13.15 -2.13
N ALA A 158 17.02 14.40 -1.92
CA ALA A 158 16.16 15.57 -1.99
C ALA A 158 16.85 16.68 -2.80
N GLY A 159 16.17 17.13 -3.86
CA GLY A 159 16.66 18.11 -4.83
C GLY A 159 15.93 19.46 -4.81
N GLU A 160 15.10 19.75 -3.80
CA GLU A 160 14.26 20.96 -3.73
C GLU A 160 15.08 22.21 -3.39
N GLU A 161 15.97 22.11 -2.39
CA GLU A 161 16.82 23.19 -1.89
C GLU A 161 18.31 22.80 -2.00
N GLY A 162 18.79 22.61 -3.23
CA GLY A 162 20.13 22.11 -3.50
C GLY A 162 20.18 20.58 -3.61
N VAL A 163 21.35 19.98 -3.39
CA VAL A 163 21.54 18.53 -3.47
C VAL A 163 21.77 17.98 -2.08
N TYR A 164 20.79 17.25 -1.56
CA TYR A 164 20.89 16.56 -0.27
C TYR A 164 20.72 15.07 -0.47
N THR A 165 21.62 14.29 0.14
CA THR A 165 21.51 12.84 0.23
C THR A 165 21.78 12.38 1.65
N TYR A 166 21.00 11.41 2.12
CA TYR A 166 21.21 10.79 3.43
C TYR A 166 21.15 9.27 3.29
N THR A 167 22.15 8.59 3.84
CA THR A 167 22.25 7.13 3.84
C THR A 167 22.13 6.62 5.26
N PHE A 168 21.31 5.61 5.46
CA PHE A 168 21.16 4.95 6.76
C PHE A 168 20.81 3.49 6.56
N GLU A 169 21.15 2.68 7.56
CA GLU A 169 20.77 1.28 7.60
C GLU A 169 19.38 1.18 8.24
N ALA A 170 18.35 0.87 7.45
CA ALA A 170 17.05 0.58 8.03
C ALA A 170 17.10 -0.77 8.75
N GLU A 171 16.56 -0.80 9.97
CA GLU A 171 16.56 -2.00 10.80
C GLU A 171 15.63 -3.08 10.22
N LYS A 172 16.09 -4.33 10.24
CA LYS A 172 15.25 -5.49 9.94
C LYS A 172 14.34 -5.74 11.15
N LYS A 173 13.05 -5.47 10.99
CA LYS A 173 12.04 -5.73 12.03
C LYS A 173 11.93 -7.24 12.31
N PRO A 174 12.14 -7.72 13.56
CA PRO A 174 12.08 -9.15 13.88
C PRO A 174 10.66 -9.72 13.76
N ASP A 175 9.66 -8.86 13.90
CA ASP A 175 8.23 -9.11 13.75
C ASP A 175 7.70 -8.77 12.35
N CYS A 176 8.59 -8.60 11.36
CA CYS A 176 8.17 -8.39 9.98
C CYS A 176 7.40 -9.63 9.47
N PRO A 177 6.18 -9.47 8.92
CA PRO A 177 5.38 -10.62 8.50
C PRO A 177 5.91 -11.33 7.25
N VAL A 178 6.93 -10.77 6.58
CA VAL A 178 7.55 -11.32 5.36
C VAL A 178 8.93 -11.91 5.60
N CYS A 179 9.83 -11.17 6.27
CA CYS A 179 11.23 -11.60 6.48
C CYS A 179 11.62 -11.78 7.94
N GLY A 180 10.69 -11.52 8.87
CA GLY A 180 10.86 -11.72 10.29
C GLY A 180 10.49 -13.14 10.71
N GLU A 181 11.03 -13.55 11.85
CA GLU A 181 10.76 -14.86 12.44
C GLU A 181 9.53 -14.82 13.36
N LEU A 182 9.27 -13.67 13.98
CA LEU A 182 8.18 -13.45 14.92
C LEU A 182 6.91 -13.02 14.18
N ALA A 183 5.75 -13.46 14.69
CA ALA A 183 4.47 -12.97 14.23
C ALA A 183 4.24 -11.52 14.68
N ARG A 184 3.77 -10.66 13.78
CA ARG A 184 3.52 -9.24 14.06
C ARG A 184 2.38 -9.07 15.04
N LYS A 185 2.61 -8.37 16.14
CA LYS A 185 1.57 -8.14 17.16
C LYS A 185 0.48 -7.21 16.64
N LEU A 186 -0.78 -7.65 16.70
CA LEU A 186 -1.94 -6.81 16.43
C LEU A 186 -2.85 -6.78 17.66
N ASN A 187 -3.17 -5.57 18.13
CA ASN A 187 -4.19 -5.40 19.15
C ASN A 187 -5.58 -5.36 18.49
N VAL A 188 -6.50 -6.17 18.99
CA VAL A 188 -7.86 -6.34 18.47
C VAL A 188 -8.87 -6.33 19.60
N ASP A 189 -10.09 -5.84 19.32
CA ASP A 189 -11.20 -5.95 20.27
C ASP A 189 -11.73 -7.39 20.24
N PRO A 190 -11.79 -8.10 21.38
CA PRO A 190 -12.31 -9.48 21.44
C PRO A 190 -13.76 -9.60 20.96
N ASN A 191 -14.55 -8.52 21.02
CA ASN A 191 -15.95 -8.49 20.60
C ASN A 191 -16.14 -8.20 19.12
N MET A 192 -15.08 -7.77 18.41
CA MET A 192 -15.12 -7.56 16.96
C MET A 192 -15.41 -8.88 16.26
N THR A 193 -16.21 -8.83 15.21
CA THR A 193 -16.47 -10.01 14.37
C THR A 193 -15.30 -10.34 13.48
N LEU A 194 -15.16 -11.60 13.06
CA LEU A 194 -14.12 -12.01 12.13
C LEU A 194 -14.19 -11.22 10.80
N GLY A 195 -15.40 -10.91 10.32
CA GLY A 195 -15.62 -10.09 9.13
C GLY A 195 -15.08 -8.67 9.28
N GLU A 196 -15.45 -7.97 10.37
CA GLU A 196 -14.94 -6.62 10.66
C GLU A 196 -13.41 -6.61 10.80
N PHE A 197 -12.84 -7.63 11.41
CA PHE A 197 -11.38 -7.74 11.51
C PHE A 197 -10.71 -7.91 10.15
N ILE A 198 -11.25 -8.79 9.29
CA ILE A 198 -10.77 -9.01 7.92
C ILE A 198 -10.82 -7.71 7.11
N ASP A 199 -11.92 -6.95 7.21
CA ASP A 199 -12.06 -5.68 6.52
C ASP A 199 -11.04 -4.65 7.06
N SER A 200 -10.79 -4.66 8.39
CA SER A 200 -9.77 -3.80 9.00
C SER A 200 -8.34 -4.07 8.53
N LEU A 201 -8.02 -5.29 8.07
CA LEU A 201 -6.68 -5.61 7.54
C LEU A 201 -6.35 -4.87 6.25
N GLY A 202 -7.35 -4.42 5.49
CA GLY A 202 -7.16 -3.60 4.30
C GLY A 202 -6.79 -2.15 4.63
N GLU A 203 -7.26 -1.64 5.76
CA GLU A 203 -7.05 -0.24 6.19
C GLU A 203 -5.82 -0.07 7.09
N ARG A 204 -5.40 -1.13 7.79
CA ARG A 204 -4.21 -1.11 8.65
C ARG A 204 -2.96 -0.92 7.78
N ALA A 205 -2.20 0.13 8.09
CA ALA A 205 -0.92 0.43 7.43
C ALA A 205 0.08 -0.73 7.48
N GLU A 206 -0.09 -1.62 8.46
CA GLU A 206 0.76 -2.77 8.77
C GLU A 206 0.48 -4.04 7.96
N ALA A 207 -0.62 -4.07 7.19
CA ALA A 207 -1.08 -5.25 6.47
C ALA A 207 -1.54 -4.92 5.04
N GLN A 208 -2.39 -3.90 4.86
CA GLN A 208 -2.91 -3.46 3.55
C GLN A 208 -3.40 -4.61 2.64
N LEU A 209 -4.05 -5.63 3.22
CA LEU A 209 -4.49 -6.85 2.54
C LEU A 209 -5.90 -6.65 1.94
N LYS A 210 -6.09 -7.01 0.67
CA LYS A 210 -7.35 -6.73 -0.07
C LYS A 210 -8.36 -7.87 0.01
N LYS A 211 -7.89 -9.11 -0.07
CA LYS A 211 -8.71 -10.33 -0.07
C LYS A 211 -8.07 -11.39 0.84
N PRO A 212 -7.89 -11.11 2.13
CA PRO A 212 -7.23 -12.05 3.02
C PRO A 212 -8.09 -13.30 3.27
N SER A 213 -7.41 -14.43 3.42
CA SER A 213 -7.87 -15.70 3.98
C SER A 213 -7.02 -15.98 5.22
N MET A 214 -7.64 -16.49 6.29
CA MET A 214 -7.00 -16.62 7.60
C MET A 214 -7.18 -18.01 8.19
N ARG A 215 -6.12 -18.50 8.82
CA ARG A 215 -6.11 -19.76 9.55
C ARG A 215 -5.19 -19.68 10.76
N THR A 216 -5.47 -20.47 11.77
CA THR A 216 -4.52 -20.77 12.85
C THR A 216 -3.76 -22.05 12.48
N GLU A 217 -2.88 -22.53 13.37
CA GLU A 217 -2.24 -23.83 13.20
C GLU A 217 -3.28 -24.97 13.16
N GLU A 218 -4.28 -24.90 14.04
CA GLU A 218 -5.26 -25.97 14.24
C GLU A 218 -6.47 -25.89 13.31
N LYS A 219 -6.95 -24.69 12.97
CA LYS A 219 -8.23 -24.52 12.27
C LYS A 219 -8.21 -23.40 11.23
N THR A 220 -9.05 -23.55 10.21
CA THR A 220 -9.27 -22.53 9.19
C THR A 220 -10.36 -21.58 9.66
N LEU A 221 -10.03 -20.29 9.83
CA LEU A 221 -10.98 -19.28 10.30
C LEU A 221 -11.89 -18.84 9.15
N TYR A 222 -11.30 -18.40 8.05
CA TYR A 222 -12.00 -18.02 6.83
C TYR A 222 -11.12 -18.24 5.60
N GLN A 223 -11.66 -18.89 4.58
CA GLN A 223 -10.94 -19.23 3.36
C GLN A 223 -11.75 -18.81 2.14
N ARG A 224 -11.24 -17.90 1.31
CA ARG A 224 -11.97 -17.42 0.12
C ARG A 224 -11.97 -18.41 -1.05
N PHE A 225 -10.97 -19.29 -1.09
CA PHE A 225 -10.81 -20.28 -2.15
C PHE A 225 -10.19 -21.58 -1.60
N PRO A 226 -10.65 -22.77 -2.03
CA PRO A 226 -11.72 -23.05 -3.00
C PRO A 226 -13.14 -22.82 -2.47
N PRO A 227 -14.17 -22.71 -3.35
CA PRO A 227 -15.55 -22.33 -2.97
C PRO A 227 -16.18 -23.20 -1.88
N GLN A 228 -15.83 -24.49 -1.83
CA GLN A 228 -16.34 -25.40 -0.80
C GLN A 228 -15.89 -24.98 0.61
N LEU A 229 -14.63 -24.54 0.76
CA LEU A 229 -14.13 -24.06 2.05
C LEU A 229 -14.67 -22.67 2.39
N GLU A 230 -14.96 -21.86 1.37
CA GLU A 230 -15.59 -20.56 1.56
C GLU A 230 -17.00 -20.72 2.15
N GLU A 231 -17.83 -21.58 1.57
CA GLU A 231 -19.18 -21.85 2.08
C GLU A 231 -19.15 -22.41 3.51
N MET A 232 -18.19 -23.30 3.81
CA MET A 232 -18.04 -23.88 5.15
C MET A 232 -17.55 -22.88 6.20
N THR A 233 -16.69 -21.92 5.82
CA THR A 233 -16.08 -20.97 6.76
C THR A 233 -16.77 -19.62 6.81
N ARG A 234 -17.62 -19.29 5.83
CA ARG A 234 -18.47 -18.08 5.80
C ARG A 234 -19.29 -17.85 7.07
N PRO A 235 -19.86 -18.88 7.75
CA PRO A 235 -20.56 -18.68 9.02
C PRO A 235 -19.66 -18.16 10.15
N HIS A 236 -18.34 -18.26 10.04
CA HIS A 236 -17.41 -17.71 11.03
C HIS A 236 -17.28 -16.19 10.95
N LEU A 237 -17.61 -15.58 9.80
CA LEU A 237 -17.47 -14.13 9.60
C LEU A 237 -18.29 -13.30 10.59
N VAL A 238 -19.43 -13.83 11.06
CA VAL A 238 -20.32 -13.16 12.02
C VAL A 238 -20.01 -13.51 13.48
N LYS A 239 -19.11 -14.46 13.73
CA LYS A 239 -18.70 -14.83 15.09
C LYS A 239 -17.66 -13.84 15.62
N LYS A 240 -17.62 -13.67 16.94
CA LYS A 240 -16.63 -12.82 17.60
C LYS A 240 -15.26 -13.45 17.55
N LEU A 241 -14.21 -12.63 17.53
CA LEU A 241 -12.83 -13.10 17.61
C LEU A 241 -12.60 -13.95 18.86
N ALA A 242 -13.13 -13.55 20.02
CA ALA A 242 -12.99 -14.32 21.26
C ALA A 242 -13.65 -15.72 21.23
N ASP A 243 -14.62 -15.96 20.33
CA ASP A 243 -15.23 -17.29 20.16
C ASP A 243 -14.40 -18.19 19.22
N LEU A 244 -13.48 -17.59 18.47
CA LEU A 244 -12.73 -18.24 17.40
C LEU A 244 -11.25 -18.42 17.71
N ILE A 245 -10.64 -17.57 18.53
CA ILE A 245 -9.20 -17.60 18.82
C ILE A 245 -8.95 -17.22 20.28
N GLU A 246 -7.81 -17.63 20.81
CA GLU A 246 -7.35 -17.26 22.16
C GLU A 246 -6.48 -15.99 22.15
N ASP A 247 -6.35 -15.32 23.30
CA ASP A 247 -5.47 -14.16 23.43
C ASP A 247 -4.00 -14.58 23.25
N GLY A 248 -3.32 -13.92 22.32
CA GLY A 248 -1.94 -14.23 21.95
C GLY A 248 -1.78 -15.34 20.91
N GLU A 249 -2.87 -15.85 20.33
CA GLU A 249 -2.82 -16.87 19.29
C GLU A 249 -2.24 -16.31 17.97
N GLU A 250 -1.44 -17.11 17.27
CA GLU A 250 -0.89 -16.76 15.96
C GLU A 250 -1.86 -17.14 14.83
N VAL A 251 -2.09 -16.18 13.94
CA VAL A 251 -2.88 -16.35 12.73
C VAL A 251 -1.99 -16.17 11.50
N ALA A 252 -2.08 -17.14 10.59
CA ALA A 252 -1.50 -17.09 9.28
C ALA A 252 -2.53 -16.51 8.31
N VAL A 253 -2.19 -15.40 7.68
CA VAL A 253 -3.04 -14.65 6.75
C VAL A 253 -2.41 -14.71 5.36
N SER A 254 -3.18 -15.18 4.38
CA SER A 254 -2.77 -15.26 2.98
C SER A 254 -3.69 -14.39 2.12
N ASP A 255 -3.16 -13.77 1.08
CA ASP A 255 -3.94 -12.95 0.15
C ASP A 255 -3.49 -13.27 -1.28
N PRO A 256 -4.41 -13.47 -2.24
CA PRO A 256 -4.06 -13.77 -3.64
C PRO A 256 -3.13 -12.75 -4.31
N ALA A 257 -3.05 -11.52 -3.80
CA ALA A 257 -2.13 -10.50 -4.29
C ALA A 257 -0.66 -10.79 -3.96
N TYR A 258 -0.39 -11.69 -3.00
CA TYR A 258 0.95 -12.01 -2.52
C TYR A 258 1.22 -13.52 -2.56
N THR A 259 2.47 -13.89 -2.78
CA THR A 259 2.93 -15.29 -2.77
C THR A 259 3.32 -15.79 -1.38
N THR A 260 3.39 -14.90 -0.40
CA THR A 260 3.80 -15.17 0.97
C THR A 260 2.61 -15.12 1.92
N THR A 261 2.67 -15.93 2.97
CA THR A 261 1.71 -15.90 4.08
C THR A 261 2.24 -15.00 5.19
N PHE A 262 1.43 -14.02 5.59
CA PHE A 262 1.72 -13.09 6.68
C PHE A 262 1.38 -13.75 8.02
N ARG A 263 2.20 -13.53 9.05
CA ARG A 263 1.97 -14.06 10.40
C ARG A 263 1.69 -12.92 11.37
N PHE A 264 0.55 -12.99 12.04
CA PHE A 264 0.15 -12.01 13.05
C PHE A 264 -0.15 -12.70 14.38
N ARG A 265 0.21 -12.07 15.50
CA ARG A 265 -0.16 -12.51 16.84
C ARG A 265 -1.23 -11.58 17.39
N LEU A 266 -2.44 -12.11 17.59
CA LEU A 266 -3.59 -11.29 17.96
C LEU A 266 -3.67 -11.17 19.49
N HIS A 267 -3.68 -9.94 19.99
CA HIS A 267 -3.82 -9.64 21.40
C HIS A 267 -5.14 -8.92 21.68
N PHE A 268 -5.92 -9.45 22.61
CA PHE A 268 -7.19 -8.87 23.02
C PHE A 268 -6.95 -7.66 23.92
N LYS A 269 -7.60 -6.55 23.58
CA LYS A 269 -7.54 -5.30 24.34
C LYS A 269 -8.78 -5.10 25.21
#